data_AF-A0A842MKU4-F1
#
_entry.id   AF-A0A842MKU4-F1
#
_cell.length_a   1.000
_cell.length_b   1.000
_cell.length_c   1.000
_cell.angle_alpha   90.00
_cell.angle_beta   90.00
_cell.angle_gamma   90.00
#
_symmetry.space_group_name_H-M   'P 1'
#
loop_
_entity.id
_entity.type
_entity.pdbx_description
1 polymer ?
#
loop_
_entity_poly.entity_id
_entity_poly.type
_entity_poly.pdbx_seq_one_letter_code
_entity_poly.pdbx_strand_id
1 'polypeptide(L)'
;MEREGGEKDREKSIGIFNGSAKVGEILAGFTQVAITPQDMTSPIALQMALSRIYEAMTKVVETGPKKKFIAEVRFTDSMGNPVVFALDLGERMPHFTSNEVKARILVELFEEVQSP
;
A
#
# COMPACT_ATOMS: atom_id res chain seq x y z
N MET A 1 -13.59 -35.50 34.26
CA MET A 1 -14.61 -34.44 34.29
C MET A 1 -13.85 -33.19 34.69
N GLU A 2 -13.69 -32.14 33.88
CA GLU A 2 -14.55 -31.57 32.83
C GLU A 2 -13.72 -31.05 31.63
N ARG A 3 -14.34 -31.05 30.45
CA ARG A 3 -13.80 -30.53 29.19
C ARG A 3 -14.25 -29.08 28.98
N GLU A 4 -13.37 -28.33 28.32
CA GLU A 4 -13.66 -27.36 27.25
C GLU A 4 -14.69 -26.25 27.51
N GLY A 5 -14.17 -25.04 27.74
CA GLY A 5 -14.84 -23.79 27.38
C GLY A 5 -14.01 -23.09 26.30
N GLY A 6 -13.88 -23.72 25.13
CA GLY A 6 -13.30 -23.08 23.95
C GLY A 6 -14.11 -21.84 23.61
N GLU A 7 -13.47 -20.68 23.71
CA GLU A 7 -13.97 -19.44 23.13
C GLU A 7 -14.24 -19.73 21.67
N LYS A 8 -15.53 -19.78 21.31
CA LYS A 8 -15.98 -20.12 19.96
C LYS A 8 -15.20 -19.26 18.98
N ASP A 9 -14.31 -19.90 18.22
CA ASP A 9 -13.86 -19.44 16.92
C ASP A 9 -15.12 -19.06 16.15
N ARG A 10 -15.48 -17.76 16.19
CA ARG A 10 -16.41 -17.21 15.22
C ARG A 10 -15.78 -17.55 13.88
N GLU A 11 -16.56 -18.15 13.00
CA GLU A 11 -16.11 -18.78 11.76
C GLU A 11 -15.38 -17.74 10.88
N LYS A 12 -14.06 -17.61 11.10
CA LYS A 12 -13.20 -16.66 10.41
C LYS A 12 -12.96 -17.19 9.02
N SER A 13 -13.52 -16.51 8.02
CA SER A 13 -13.22 -16.83 6.62
C SER A 13 -11.89 -16.19 6.25
N ILE A 14 -10.86 -17.01 6.03
CA ILE A 14 -9.50 -16.58 5.69
C ILE A 14 -9.18 -16.92 4.24
N GLY A 15 -8.77 -15.92 3.46
CA GLY A 15 -8.16 -16.07 2.14
C GLY A 15 -6.65 -15.78 2.21
N ILE A 16 -5.82 -16.65 1.61
CA ILE A 16 -4.38 -16.44 1.50
C ILE A 16 -3.99 -16.34 0.04
N PHE A 17 -3.38 -15.21 -0.33
CA PHE A 17 -2.82 -14.98 -1.66
C PHE A 17 -1.31 -14.84 -1.59
N ASN A 18 -0.63 -15.31 -2.64
CA ASN A 18 0.80 -15.12 -2.81
C ASN A 18 1.04 -14.17 -3.98
N GLY A 19 2.01 -13.28 -3.80
CA GLY A 19 2.38 -12.30 -4.81
C GLY A 19 3.85 -11.91 -4.68
N SER A 20 4.21 -10.84 -5.38
CA SER A 20 5.53 -10.22 -5.31
C SER A 20 5.39 -8.80 -4.80
N ALA A 21 6.41 -8.29 -4.13
CA ALA A 21 6.52 -6.88 -3.83
C ALA A 21 7.86 -6.31 -4.27
N LYS A 22 7.81 -5.11 -4.83
CA LYS A 22 9.00 -4.32 -5.17
C LYS A 22 9.17 -3.20 -4.16
N VAL A 23 10.26 -3.26 -3.40
CA VAL A 23 10.62 -2.27 -2.39
C VAL A 23 11.36 -1.12 -3.06
N GLY A 24 10.90 0.11 -2.79
CA GLY A 24 11.47 1.33 -3.35
C GLY A 24 11.50 2.47 -2.34
N GLU A 25 12.38 3.44 -2.60
CA GLU A 25 12.44 4.70 -1.88
C GLU A 25 11.59 5.74 -2.60
N ILE A 26 10.75 6.44 -1.84
CA ILE A 26 10.05 7.65 -2.29
C ILE A 26 10.41 8.81 -1.37
N LEU A 27 10.30 10.01 -1.92
CA LEU A 27 10.39 11.23 -1.15
C LEU A 27 9.03 11.48 -0.49
N ALA A 28 8.99 11.64 0.84
CA ALA A 28 7.74 11.74 1.59
C ALA A 28 6.83 12.91 1.13
N GLY A 29 7.40 13.98 0.57
CA GLY A 29 6.63 15.08 -0.02
C GLY A 29 5.96 14.78 -1.37
N PHE A 30 6.29 13.65 -2.01
CA PHE A 30 5.70 13.23 -3.29
C PHE A 30 4.52 12.26 -3.13
N THR A 31 4.27 11.70 -1.95
CA THR A 31 3.14 10.76 -1.73
C THR A 31 1.77 11.39 -2.02
N GLN A 32 1.69 12.73 -1.94
CA GLN A 32 0.47 13.50 -2.16
C GLN A 32 0.28 13.91 -3.62
N VAL A 33 1.30 13.70 -4.48
CA VAL A 33 1.24 14.10 -5.87
C VAL A 33 1.07 12.88 -6.77
N ALA A 34 -0.19 12.57 -7.04
CA ALA A 34 -0.58 11.57 -8.03
C ALA A 34 -1.17 12.26 -9.26
N ILE A 35 -0.86 11.73 -10.45
CA ILE A 35 -1.59 12.08 -11.66
C ILE A 35 -2.92 11.33 -11.61
N THR A 36 -4.03 12.07 -11.67
CA THR A 36 -5.38 11.50 -11.69
C THR A 36 -5.89 11.37 -13.13
N PRO A 37 -6.90 10.53 -13.40
CA PRO A 37 -7.54 10.49 -14.72
C PRO A 37 -8.04 11.85 -15.19
N GLN A 38 -8.53 12.68 -14.27
CA GLN A 38 -9.00 14.04 -14.52
C GLN A 38 -7.87 14.93 -15.05
N ASP A 39 -6.65 14.74 -14.58
CA ASP A 39 -5.46 15.46 -15.05
C ASP A 39 -5.10 15.12 -16.50
N MET A 40 -5.56 13.98 -17.02
CA MET A 40 -5.30 13.54 -18.39
C MET A 40 -6.39 13.93 -19.39
N THR A 41 -7.42 14.66 -18.97
CA THR A 41 -8.58 15.00 -19.80
C THR A 41 -8.31 16.06 -20.86
N SER A 42 -7.27 16.88 -20.69
CA SER A 42 -6.87 17.91 -21.66
C SER A 42 -5.41 18.32 -21.50
N PRO A 43 -4.80 18.94 -22.52
CA PRO A 43 -3.44 19.46 -22.42
C PRO A 43 -3.24 20.46 -21.26
N ILE A 44 -4.24 21.31 -20.99
CA ILE A 44 -4.18 22.30 -19.90
C ILE A 44 -4.24 21.61 -18.53
N ALA A 45 -5.12 20.61 -18.36
CA ALA A 45 -5.21 19.84 -17.12
C ALA A 45 -3.88 19.13 -16.80
N LEU A 46 -3.24 18.56 -17.83
CA LEU A 46 -1.94 17.92 -17.68
C LEU A 46 -0.85 18.92 -17.28
N GLN A 47 -0.82 20.10 -17.92
CA GLN A 47 0.12 21.17 -17.56
C GLN A 47 -0.06 21.62 -16.10
N MET A 48 -1.31 21.74 -15.62
CA MET A 48 -1.57 22.05 -14.21
C MET A 48 -1.08 20.93 -13.28
N ALA A 49 -1.27 19.67 -13.64
CA ALA A 49 -0.79 18.53 -12.85
C ALA A 49 0.74 18.49 -12.76
N LEU A 50 1.43 18.73 -13.88
CA LEU A 50 2.89 18.84 -13.92
C LEU A 50 3.41 20.01 -13.08
N SER A 51 2.69 21.13 -13.05
CA SER A 51 3.04 22.28 -12.21
C SER A 51 2.99 21.92 -10.72
N ARG A 52 1.95 21.19 -10.27
CA ARG A 52 1.86 20.69 -8.89
C ARG A 52 3.00 19.74 -8.53
N ILE A 53 3.41 18.87 -9.46
CA ILE A 53 4.57 17.99 -9.29
C ILE A 53 5.83 18.83 -9.08
N TYR A 54 6.08 19.81 -9.94
CA TYR A 54 7.24 20.69 -9.84
C TYR A 54 7.30 21.45 -8.50
N GLU A 55 6.17 22.02 -8.06
CA GLU A 55 6.08 22.68 -6.76
C GLU A 55 6.39 21.74 -5.60
N ALA A 56 5.89 20.51 -5.63
CA ALA A 56 6.22 19.50 -4.62
C ALA A 56 7.70 19.12 -4.64
N MET A 57 8.33 19.03 -5.82
CA MET A 57 9.78 18.81 -5.91
C MET A 57 10.55 19.91 -5.19
N THR A 58 10.15 21.16 -5.44
CA THR A 58 10.83 22.35 -4.91
C THR A 58 10.72 22.38 -3.39
N LYS A 59 9.52 22.13 -2.84
CA LYS A 59 9.30 22.04 -1.39
C LYS A 59 10.12 20.93 -0.71
N VAL A 60 10.31 19.79 -1.37
CA VAL A 60 11.14 18.69 -0.82
C VAL A 60 12.62 19.07 -0.77
N VAL A 61 13.11 19.83 -1.75
CA VAL A 61 14.48 20.35 -1.72
C VAL A 61 14.67 21.35 -0.58
N GLU A 62 13.70 22.25 -0.37
CA GLU A 62 13.73 23.26 0.69
C GLU A 62 13.63 22.68 2.12
N THR A 63 12.75 21.69 2.31
CA THR A 63 12.47 21.09 3.64
C THR A 63 13.40 19.93 4.01
N GLY A 64 14.24 19.50 3.06
CA GLY A 64 15.15 18.37 3.19
C GLY A 64 14.48 17.03 2.82
N PRO A 65 15.20 16.12 2.14
CA PRO A 65 14.62 14.87 1.65
C PRO A 65 14.33 13.91 2.80
N LYS A 66 13.08 13.86 3.26
CA LYS A 66 12.60 12.78 4.11
C LYS A 66 12.29 11.57 3.25
N LYS A 67 13.12 10.54 3.37
CA LYS A 67 12.94 9.28 2.67
C LYS A 67 11.84 8.46 3.33
N LYS A 68 11.04 7.80 2.51
CA LYS A 68 10.04 6.84 2.93
C LYS A 68 10.13 5.62 2.03
N PHE A 69 10.06 4.43 2.61
CA PHE A 69 10.12 3.19 1.90
C PHE A 69 8.70 2.69 1.66
N ILE A 70 8.44 2.22 0.44
CA ILE A 70 7.18 1.59 0.08
C ILE A 70 7.46 0.25 -0.59
N ALA A 71 6.53 -0.68 -0.46
CA ALA A 71 6.50 -1.91 -1.23
C ALA A 71 5.29 -1.89 -2.17
N GLU A 72 5.52 -1.86 -3.47
CA GLU A 72 4.46 -2.08 -4.46
C GLU A 72 4.16 -3.58 -4.49
N VAL A 73 3.04 -3.99 -3.89
CA VAL A 73 2.57 -5.37 -3.83
C VAL A 73 1.71 -5.66 -5.04
N ARG A 74 1.96 -6.79 -5.71
CA ARG A 74 1.18 -7.31 -6.83
C ARG A 74 0.80 -8.76 -6.59
N PHE A 75 -0.48 -9.07 -6.74
CA PHE A 75 -1.00 -10.44 -6.69
C PHE A 75 -2.24 -10.59 -7.60
N THR A 76 -2.73 -11.81 -7.74
CA THR A 76 -3.97 -12.13 -8.45
C THR A 76 -5.01 -12.60 -7.44
N ASP A 77 -6.21 -12.02 -7.47
CA ASP A 77 -7.30 -12.41 -6.58
C ASP A 77 -7.93 -13.77 -6.97
N SER A 78 -8.93 -14.22 -6.22
CA SER A 78 -9.61 -15.50 -6.45
C SER A 78 -10.46 -15.53 -7.73
N MET A 79 -10.73 -14.38 -8.34
CA MET A 79 -11.49 -14.23 -9.58
C MET A 79 -10.58 -14.02 -10.80
N GLY A 80 -9.26 -14.03 -10.62
CA GLY A 80 -8.29 -13.83 -11.70
C GLY A 80 -7.95 -12.36 -11.97
N ASN A 81 -8.42 -11.41 -11.16
CA ASN A 81 -8.12 -9.99 -11.35
C ASN A 81 -6.73 -9.65 -10.81
N PRO A 82 -5.93 -8.87 -11.54
CA PRO A 82 -4.67 -8.33 -11.02
C PRO A 82 -4.98 -7.24 -9.98
N VAL A 83 -4.38 -7.37 -8.80
CA VAL A 83 -4.47 -6.38 -7.72
C VAL A 83 -3.08 -5.82 -7.46
N VAL A 84 -2.98 -4.49 -7.45
CA VAL A 84 -1.75 -3.75 -7.17
C VAL A 84 -2.04 -2.70 -6.10
N PHE A 85 -1.25 -2.68 -5.04
CA PHE A 85 -1.36 -1.67 -3.98
C PHE A 85 0.01 -1.39 -3.36
N ALA A 86 0.13 -0.27 -2.65
CA ALA A 86 1.35 0.08 -1.93
C ALA A 86 1.23 -0.23 -0.44
N LEU A 87 2.24 -0.89 0.12
CA LEU A 87 2.44 -1.03 1.55
C LEU A 87 3.47 -0.01 2.03
N ASP A 88 3.12 0.79 3.02
CA ASP A 88 4.01 1.75 3.67
C ASP A 88 4.97 1.03 4.63
N LEU A 89 6.27 1.17 4.41
CA LEU A 89 7.32 0.55 5.23
C LEU A 89 8.00 1.55 6.19
N GLY A 90 7.57 2.81 6.19
CA GLY A 90 8.13 3.86 7.04
C GLY A 90 9.47 4.43 6.55
N GLU A 91 10.27 4.99 7.47
CA GLU A 91 11.49 5.74 7.13
C GLU A 91 12.76 4.87 7.06
N ARG A 92 12.69 3.60 7.47
CA ARG A 92 13.84 2.69 7.51
C ARG A 92 13.64 1.56 6.51
N MET A 93 14.69 1.27 5.74
CA MET A 93 14.68 0.13 4.83
C MET A 93 14.51 -1.16 5.65
N PRO A 94 13.51 -2.01 5.34
CA PRO A 94 13.44 -3.32 5.96
C PRO A 94 14.68 -4.14 5.59
N HIS A 95 15.07 -5.06 6.47
CA HIS A 95 16.24 -5.91 6.26
C HIS A 95 15.95 -7.00 5.20
N PHE A 96 15.92 -6.60 3.94
CA PHE A 96 15.85 -7.49 2.79
C PHE A 96 17.20 -7.52 2.07
N THR A 97 17.57 -8.69 1.55
CA THR A 97 18.76 -8.86 0.71
C THR A 97 18.51 -8.51 -0.75
N SER A 98 17.24 -8.29 -1.14
CA SER A 98 16.77 -7.98 -2.48
C SER A 98 15.66 -6.92 -2.41
N ASN A 99 15.57 -6.06 -3.42
CA ASN A 99 14.46 -5.12 -3.59
C ASN A 99 13.21 -5.78 -4.16
N GLU A 100 13.31 -7.01 -4.66
CA GLU A 100 12.18 -7.86 -5.03
C GLU A 100 12.01 -8.95 -3.99
N VAL A 101 10.84 -8.98 -3.35
CA VAL A 101 10.51 -9.91 -2.27
C VAL A 101 9.19 -10.61 -2.55
N LYS A 102 8.96 -11.76 -1.90
CA LYS A 102 7.65 -12.40 -1.93
C LYS A 102 6.71 -11.67 -0.97
N ALA A 103 5.46 -11.53 -1.39
CA ALA A 103 4.39 -11.01 -0.55
C ALA A 103 3.37 -12.11 -0.27
N ARG A 104 2.91 -12.20 0.97
CA ARG A 104 1.76 -13.01 1.36
C ARG A 104 0.67 -12.06 1.84
N ILE A 105 -0.50 -12.16 1.23
CA ILE A 105 -1.67 -11.35 1.56
C ILE A 105 -2.63 -12.27 2.30
N LEU A 106 -2.99 -11.88 3.53
CA LEU A 106 -4.00 -12.57 4.33
C LEU A 106 -5.22 -11.66 4.39
N VAL A 107 -6.35 -12.16 3.90
CA VAL A 107 -7.64 -11.50 3.99
C VAL A 107 -8.45 -12.27 5.01
N GLU A 108 -8.81 -11.62 6.11
CA GLU A 108 -9.65 -12.19 7.16
C GLU A 108 -10.98 -11.44 7.17
N LEU A 109 -12.08 -12.19 7.03
CA LEU A 109 -13.43 -11.66 7.23
C LEU A 109 -13.85 -11.93 8.68
N PHE A 110 -14.28 -10.89 9.37
CA PHE A 110 -14.77 -10.94 10.74
C PHE A 110 -15.96 -10.00 10.91
N GLU A 111 -16.88 -10.34 11.81
CA GLU A 111 -18.00 -9.47 12.17
C GLU A 111 -17.55 -8.44 13.23
N GLU A 112 -18.03 -7.21 13.10
CA GLU A 112 -17.80 -6.17 14.11
C GLU A 112 -18.55 -6.54 15.40
N VAL A 113 -17.81 -6.70 16.50
CA VAL A 113 -18.40 -6.94 17.81
C VAL A 113 -18.81 -5.60 18.39
N GLN A 114 -20.07 -5.19 18.19
CA GLN A 114 -20.64 -4.08 18.96
C GLN A 114 -20.64 -4.48 20.43
N SER A 115 -19.75 -3.88 21.21
CA SER A 115 -19.80 -3.96 22.67
C SER A 115 -20.92 -3.03 23.15
N PRO A 116 -21.82 -3.50 24.05
CA PRO A 116 -22.88 -2.66 24.62
C PRO A 116 -22.33 -1.57 25.54
#